data_AF-A0A257GGA0-F1
#
_entry.id   AF-A0A257GGA0-F1
#
_cell.length_a   1.000
_cell.length_b   1.000
_cell.length_c   1.000
_cell.angle_alpha   90.00
_cell.angle_beta   90.00
_cell.angle_gamma   90.00
#
_symmetry.space_group_name_H-M   'P 1'
#
loop_
_entity.id
_entity.type
_entity.pdbx_description
1 polymer ?
#
loop_
_entity_poly.entity_id
_entity_poly.type
_entity_poly.pdbx_seq_one_letter_code
_entity_poly.pdbx_strand_id
1 'polypeptide(L)'
;MTCSAQTLGINARLARLLTAAVDRSGKSRREVARAASMNKDTFLRILRGDKAVTLDDAERVLDASGLPSNGALLLAILGHEDLAVEWLGEDAGAFLDQFLTALPVTMNETLGPRIADLRPRWAIGTSCLVARLLAKHIDDFAERDISLVLGR
;
A
#
# COMPACT_ATOMS: atom_id res chain seq x y z
N MET A 1 -22.37 -18.29 2.58
CA MET A 1 -22.75 -16.88 2.30
C MET A 1 -21.63 -15.86 2.56
N THR A 2 -20.44 -16.25 3.05
CA THR A 2 -19.36 -15.32 3.44
C THR A 2 -18.52 -14.78 2.28
N CYS A 3 -18.32 -15.55 1.21
CA CYS A 3 -17.47 -15.17 0.07
C CYS A 3 -17.99 -13.93 -0.67
N SER A 4 -19.30 -13.83 -0.93
CA SER A 4 -19.90 -12.68 -1.64
C SER A 4 -19.82 -11.38 -0.82
N ALA A 5 -20.03 -11.45 0.49
CA ALA A 5 -19.94 -10.29 1.38
C ALA A 5 -18.49 -9.79 1.55
N GLN A 6 -17.53 -10.71 1.63
CA GLN A 6 -16.10 -10.37 1.68
C GLN A 6 -15.64 -9.68 0.39
N THR A 7 -16.04 -10.20 -0.78
CA THR A 7 -15.72 -9.59 -2.08
C THR A 7 -16.37 -8.22 -2.23
N LEU A 8 -17.61 -8.02 -1.75
CA LEU A 8 -18.24 -6.69 -1.72
C LEU A 8 -17.44 -5.70 -0.85
N GLY A 9 -16.93 -6.16 0.29
CA GLY A 9 -16.11 -5.36 1.18
C GLY A 9 -14.75 -4.97 0.57
N ILE A 10 -14.10 -5.89 -0.16
CA ILE A 10 -12.86 -5.57 -0.90
C ILE A 10 -13.15 -4.50 -1.97
N ASN A 11 -14.22 -4.67 -2.75
CA ASN A 11 -14.53 -3.73 -3.83
C ASN A 11 -14.72 -2.30 -3.33
N ALA A 12 -15.47 -2.14 -2.23
CA ALA A 12 -15.70 -0.82 -1.62
C ALA A 12 -14.40 -0.18 -1.12
N ARG A 13 -13.48 -0.98 -0.54
CA ARG A 13 -12.17 -0.51 -0.07
C ARG A 13 -11.29 -0.06 -1.24
N LEU A 14 -11.24 -0.84 -2.32
CA LEU A 14 -10.51 -0.47 -3.53
C LEU A 14 -11.09 0.79 -4.18
N ALA A 15 -12.41 0.90 -4.31
CA ALA A 15 -13.06 2.10 -4.85
C ALA A 15 -12.74 3.36 -4.04
N ARG A 16 -12.69 3.25 -2.70
CA ARG A 16 -12.26 4.33 -1.80
C ARG A 16 -10.80 4.73 -2.04
N LEU A 17 -9.89 3.75 -2.10
CA LEU A 17 -8.47 3.99 -2.38
C LEU A 17 -8.28 4.71 -3.73
N LEU A 18 -8.93 4.23 -4.79
CA LEU A 18 -8.84 4.84 -6.12
C LEU A 18 -9.43 6.25 -6.15
N THR A 19 -10.52 6.49 -5.42
CA THR A 19 -11.07 7.84 -5.27
C THR A 19 -10.09 8.77 -4.57
N ALA A 20 -9.47 8.32 -3.48
CA ALA A 20 -8.44 9.09 -2.78
C ALA A 20 -7.23 9.38 -3.67
N ALA A 21 -6.79 8.43 -4.49
CA ALA A 21 -5.70 8.63 -5.44
C ALA A 21 -6.02 9.73 -6.45
N VAL A 22 -7.22 9.67 -7.03
CA VAL A 22 -7.69 10.68 -7.99
C VAL A 22 -7.77 12.05 -7.33
N ASP A 23 -8.34 12.13 -6.13
CA ASP A 23 -8.49 13.40 -5.42
C ASP A 23 -7.12 14.00 -5.02
N ARG A 24 -6.15 13.17 -4.61
CA ARG A 24 -4.77 13.60 -4.29
C ARG A 24 -3.95 14.00 -5.51
N SER A 25 -4.27 13.45 -6.69
CA SER A 25 -3.53 13.75 -7.92
C SER A 25 -3.60 15.21 -8.39
N GLY A 26 -4.59 15.97 -7.91
CA GLY A 26 -4.89 17.33 -8.38
C GLY A 26 -5.45 17.40 -9.81
N LYS A 27 -5.59 16.25 -10.50
CA LYS A 27 -6.12 16.17 -11.87
C LYS A 27 -7.64 16.02 -11.84
N SER A 28 -8.31 16.48 -12.89
CA SER A 28 -9.75 16.21 -13.04
C SER A 28 -9.99 14.73 -13.30
N ARG A 29 -11.16 14.23 -12.86
CA ARG A 29 -11.61 12.85 -13.15
C ARG A 29 -11.56 12.48 -14.64
N ARG A 30 -11.79 13.46 -15.53
CA ARG A 30 -11.73 13.26 -16.99
C ARG A 30 -10.30 13.05 -17.46
N GLU A 31 -9.34 13.78 -16.92
CA GLU A 31 -7.92 13.63 -17.24
C GLU A 31 -7.38 12.29 -16.75
N VAL A 32 -7.69 11.90 -15.51
CA VAL A 32 -7.27 10.59 -14.98
C VAL A 32 -7.90 9.45 -15.78
N ALA A 33 -9.20 9.50 -16.08
CA ALA A 33 -9.85 8.48 -16.91
C ALA A 33 -9.20 8.35 -18.30
N ARG A 34 -8.84 9.47 -18.92
CA ARG A 34 -8.14 9.47 -20.22
C ARG A 34 -6.74 8.85 -20.11
N ALA A 35 -5.97 9.22 -19.08
CA ALA A 35 -4.64 8.68 -18.85
C ALA A 35 -4.67 7.17 -18.51
N ALA A 36 -5.67 6.73 -17.75
CA ALA A 36 -5.92 5.31 -17.46
C ALA A 36 -6.50 4.54 -18.66
N SER A 37 -6.73 5.20 -19.80
CA SER A 37 -7.36 4.62 -21.00
C SER A 37 -8.73 3.98 -20.72
N MET A 38 -9.52 4.62 -19.86
CA MET A 38 -10.84 4.12 -19.42
C MET A 38 -11.99 4.92 -20.02
N ASN A 39 -13.07 4.23 -20.35
CA ASN A 39 -14.34 4.89 -20.64
C ASN A 39 -14.84 5.64 -19.39
N LYS A 40 -15.36 6.85 -19.58
CA LYS A 40 -15.87 7.72 -18.49
C LYS A 40 -16.90 7.01 -17.59
N ASP A 41 -17.86 6.29 -18.17
CA ASP A 41 -18.89 5.60 -17.38
C ASP A 41 -18.27 4.49 -16.52
N THR A 42 -17.45 3.63 -17.13
CA THR A 42 -16.70 2.58 -16.44
C THR A 42 -15.86 3.14 -15.29
N PHE A 43 -15.09 4.20 -15.54
CA PHE A 43 -14.26 4.85 -14.55
C PHE A 43 -15.08 5.37 -13.36
N LEU A 44 -16.18 6.09 -13.62
CA LEU A 44 -17.03 6.61 -12.55
C LEU A 44 -17.71 5.50 -11.75
N ARG A 45 -18.11 4.40 -12.39
CA ARG A 45 -18.69 3.24 -11.69
C ARG A 45 -17.65 2.53 -10.82
N ILE A 46 -16.39 2.46 -11.25
CA ILE A 46 -15.29 1.91 -10.45
C ILE A 46 -15.05 2.77 -9.21
N LEU A 47 -14.96 4.09 -9.36
CA LEU A 47 -14.75 5.00 -8.21
C LEU A 47 -15.90 4.95 -7.20
N ARG A 48 -17.14 4.73 -7.65
CA ARG A 48 -18.30 4.57 -6.76
C ARG A 48 -18.40 3.19 -6.12
N GLY A 49 -17.67 2.20 -6.64
CA GLY A 49 -17.82 0.80 -6.25
C GLY A 49 -19.03 0.10 -6.89
N ASP A 50 -19.69 0.72 -7.87
CA ASP A 50 -20.82 0.17 -8.64
C ASP A 50 -20.38 -0.86 -9.70
N LYS A 51 -19.08 -0.95 -9.95
CA LYS A 51 -18.43 -1.97 -10.78
C LYS A 51 -17.31 -2.61 -9.96
N ALA A 52 -17.13 -3.91 -10.14
CA ALA A 52 -16.01 -4.64 -9.57
C ALA A 52 -14.68 -4.05 -10.09
N VAL A 53 -13.79 -3.70 -9.18
CA VAL A 53 -12.44 -3.20 -9.47
C VAL A 53 -11.53 -4.41 -9.70
N THR A 54 -10.97 -4.52 -10.90
CA THR A 54 -9.92 -5.50 -11.18
C THR A 54 -8.55 -4.94 -10.76
N LEU A 55 -7.54 -5.81 -10.62
CA LEU A 55 -6.19 -5.35 -10.30
C LEU A 55 -5.64 -4.41 -11.39
N ASP A 56 -5.87 -4.76 -12.66
CA ASP A 56 -5.49 -3.93 -13.82
C ASP A 56 -6.24 -2.58 -13.85
N ASP A 57 -7.54 -2.54 -13.49
CA ASP A 57 -8.24 -1.26 -13.31
C ASP A 57 -7.57 -0.42 -12.22
N ALA A 58 -7.20 -1.04 -11.10
CA ALA A 58 -6.64 -0.34 -9.94
C ALA A 58 -5.24 0.22 -10.25
N GLU A 59 -4.36 -0.58 -10.83
CA GLU A 59 -3.02 -0.16 -11.27
C GLU A 59 -3.11 1.00 -12.25
N ARG A 60 -3.95 0.90 -13.30
CA ARG A 60 -4.10 1.99 -14.28
C ARG A 60 -4.57 3.29 -13.66
N VAL A 61 -5.50 3.23 -12.70
CA VAL A 61 -6.01 4.44 -12.04
C VAL A 61 -4.96 5.04 -11.09
N LEU A 62 -4.22 4.22 -10.35
CA LEU A 62 -3.12 4.67 -9.49
C LEU A 62 -1.99 5.32 -10.31
N ASP A 63 -1.56 4.67 -11.39
CA ASP A 63 -0.55 5.17 -12.32
C ASP A 63 -1.00 6.49 -12.96
N ALA A 64 -2.23 6.55 -13.47
CA ALA A 64 -2.79 7.76 -14.06
C ALA A 64 -2.93 8.91 -13.05
N SER A 65 -3.11 8.58 -11.77
CA SER A 65 -3.12 9.54 -10.66
C SER A 65 -1.71 10.00 -10.26
N GLY A 66 -0.66 9.35 -10.77
CA GLY A 66 0.73 9.62 -10.40
C GLY A 66 1.10 9.08 -9.02
N LEU A 67 0.33 8.12 -8.51
CA LEU A 67 0.47 7.54 -7.18
C LEU A 67 0.51 6.00 -7.26
N PRO A 68 1.46 5.41 -8.02
CA PRO A 68 1.62 3.96 -8.06
C PRO A 68 1.97 3.43 -6.66
N SER A 69 1.19 2.48 -6.14
CA SER A 69 1.53 1.82 -4.87
C SER A 69 0.87 0.45 -4.74
N ASN A 70 1.71 -0.59 -4.67
CA ASN A 70 1.29 -1.97 -4.41
C ASN A 70 0.94 -2.17 -2.93
N GLY A 71 1.65 -1.48 -2.04
CA GLY A 71 1.42 -1.45 -0.61
C GLY A 71 0.04 -0.91 -0.28
N ALA A 72 -0.37 0.21 -0.90
CA ALA A 72 -1.72 0.74 -0.72
C ALA A 72 -2.80 -0.25 -1.18
N LEU A 73 -2.61 -0.90 -2.34
CA LEU A 73 -3.53 -1.96 -2.81
C LEU A 73 -3.61 -3.12 -1.81
N LEU A 74 -2.47 -3.60 -1.32
CA LEU A 74 -2.41 -4.70 -0.36
C LEU A 74 -3.11 -4.33 0.96
N LEU A 75 -2.85 -3.13 1.49
CA LEU A 75 -3.51 -2.63 2.70
C LEU A 75 -5.03 -2.59 2.53
N ALA A 76 -5.53 -2.07 1.40
CA ALA A 76 -6.96 -2.04 1.11
C ALA A 76 -7.57 -3.46 1.02
N ILE A 77 -6.90 -4.40 0.35
CA ILE A 77 -7.33 -5.80 0.26
C ILE A 77 -7.39 -6.45 1.65
N LEU A 78 -6.39 -6.19 2.49
CA LEU A 78 -6.28 -6.75 3.85
C LEU A 78 -7.21 -6.11 4.88
N GLY A 79 -7.82 -4.96 4.58
CA GLY A 79 -8.80 -4.30 5.48
C GLY A 79 -8.23 -3.19 6.31
N HIS A 80 -7.13 -2.62 5.83
CA HIS A 80 -6.49 -1.45 6.37
C HIS A 80 -6.67 -0.28 5.40
N GLU A 81 -7.90 -0.05 4.92
CA GLU A 81 -8.16 1.00 3.93
C GLU A 81 -7.82 2.40 4.44
N ASP A 82 -7.94 2.64 5.74
CA ASP A 82 -7.61 3.94 6.33
C ASP A 82 -6.11 4.22 6.17
N LEU A 83 -5.26 3.22 6.49
CA LEU A 83 -3.81 3.31 6.25
C LEU A 83 -3.48 3.36 4.76
N ALA A 84 -4.20 2.61 3.93
CA ALA A 84 -4.00 2.61 2.48
C ALA A 84 -4.22 4.01 1.89
N VAL A 85 -5.24 4.73 2.36
CA VAL A 85 -5.51 6.11 1.96
C VAL A 85 -4.49 7.04 2.60
N GLU A 86 -4.26 6.94 3.91
CA GLU A 86 -3.35 7.82 4.66
C GLU A 86 -1.97 7.87 4.02
N TRP A 87 -1.35 6.71 3.78
CA TRP A 87 0.03 6.59 3.31
C TRP A 87 0.19 6.74 1.79
N LEU A 88 -0.90 6.93 1.04
CA LEU A 88 -0.85 7.01 -0.41
C LEU A 88 -0.09 8.26 -0.88
N GLY A 89 1.07 8.07 -1.50
CA GLY A 89 1.93 9.17 -1.93
C GLY A 89 2.81 9.76 -0.83
N GLU A 90 2.80 9.15 0.36
CA GLU A 90 3.66 9.53 1.48
C GLU A 90 4.91 8.62 1.54
N ASP A 91 5.95 9.07 2.23
CA ASP A 91 7.19 8.30 2.43
C ASP A 91 6.93 6.95 3.12
N ALA A 92 5.95 6.88 4.02
CA ALA A 92 5.55 5.63 4.66
C ALA A 92 5.02 4.60 3.65
N GLY A 93 4.27 5.05 2.63
CA GLY A 93 3.77 4.20 1.55
C GLY A 93 4.90 3.71 0.65
N ALA A 94 5.78 4.63 0.23
CA ALA A 94 6.96 4.30 -0.59
C ALA A 94 7.91 3.34 0.13
N PHE A 95 8.11 3.52 1.45
CA PHE A 95 8.85 2.60 2.30
C PHE A 95 8.20 1.22 2.32
N LEU A 96 6.88 1.14 2.54
CA LEU A 96 6.16 -0.13 2.58
C LEU A 96 6.26 -0.89 1.24
N ASP A 97 6.16 -0.19 0.11
CA ASP A 97 6.34 -0.77 -1.22
C ASP A 97 7.71 -1.44 -1.36
N GLN A 98 8.79 -0.70 -1.09
CA GLN A 98 10.15 -1.23 -1.18
C GLN A 98 10.40 -2.37 -0.18
N PHE A 99 9.89 -2.23 1.04
CA PHE A 99 10.02 -3.23 2.09
C PHE A 99 9.34 -4.54 1.70
N LEU A 100 8.11 -4.48 1.16
CA LEU A 100 7.37 -5.68 0.74
C LEU A 100 7.98 -6.31 -0.52
N THR A 101 8.57 -5.54 -1.42
CA THR A 101 9.30 -6.09 -2.58
C THR A 101 10.57 -6.84 -2.13
N ALA A 102 11.32 -6.31 -1.18
CA ALA A 102 12.59 -6.90 -0.76
C ALA A 102 12.43 -8.03 0.28
N LEU A 103 11.53 -7.87 1.26
CA LEU A 103 11.45 -8.72 2.44
C LEU A 103 11.30 -10.22 2.12
N PRO A 104 10.42 -10.68 1.21
CA PRO A 104 10.27 -12.11 0.94
C PRO A 104 11.57 -12.76 0.45
N VAL A 105 12.31 -12.07 -0.42
CA VAL A 105 13.59 -12.54 -0.95
C VAL A 105 14.62 -12.57 0.17
N THR A 106 14.77 -11.47 0.91
CA THR A 106 15.71 -11.39 2.04
C THR A 106 15.41 -12.44 3.12
N MET A 107 14.12 -12.73 3.39
CA MET A 107 13.71 -13.78 4.31
C MET A 107 14.12 -15.15 3.80
N ASN A 108 13.87 -15.47 2.53
CA ASN A 108 14.22 -16.74 1.94
C ASN A 108 15.74 -16.99 1.99
N GLU A 109 16.54 -15.97 1.69
CA GLU A 109 18.00 -16.04 1.73
C GLU A 109 18.53 -16.15 3.18
N THR A 110 18.02 -15.33 4.09
CA THR A 110 18.52 -15.27 5.47
C THR A 110 18.12 -16.49 6.30
N LEU A 111 16.88 -16.97 6.13
CA LEU A 111 16.39 -18.13 6.88
C LEU A 111 16.85 -19.45 6.25
N GLY A 112 17.00 -19.49 4.92
CA GLY A 112 17.38 -20.69 4.19
C GLY A 112 16.49 -21.89 4.58
N PRO A 113 17.06 -23.05 4.96
CA PRO A 113 16.28 -24.21 5.38
C PRO A 113 15.33 -23.97 6.55
N ARG A 114 15.62 -22.98 7.42
CA ARG A 114 14.79 -22.66 8.59
C ARG A 114 13.47 -21.99 8.24
N ILE A 115 13.25 -21.62 6.98
CA ILE A 115 11.95 -21.08 6.55
C ILE A 115 10.80 -22.07 6.83
N ALA A 116 11.10 -23.37 6.79
CA ALA A 116 10.15 -24.44 7.12
C ALA A 116 9.72 -24.44 8.61
N ASP A 117 10.49 -23.80 9.49
CA ASP A 117 10.19 -23.74 10.91
C ASP A 117 9.19 -22.62 11.27
N LEU A 118 8.94 -21.67 10.35
CA LEU A 118 8.05 -20.53 10.60
C LEU A 118 6.64 -21.00 10.97
N ARG A 119 6.08 -20.38 12.01
CA ARG A 119 4.71 -20.64 12.46
C ARG A 119 3.83 -19.40 12.24
N PRO A 120 2.67 -19.51 11.58
CA PRO A 120 1.77 -18.37 11.35
C PRO A 120 1.40 -17.59 12.61
N ARG A 121 1.24 -18.29 13.75
CA ARG A 121 0.94 -17.66 15.06
C ARG A 121 2.00 -16.66 15.54
N TRP A 122 3.21 -16.68 15.00
CA TRP A 122 4.27 -15.73 15.36
C TRP A 122 4.15 -14.39 14.61
N ALA A 123 3.36 -14.30 13.54
CA ALA A 123 3.33 -13.14 12.65
C ALA A 123 3.07 -11.82 13.40
N ILE A 124 2.11 -11.82 14.34
CA ILE A 124 1.77 -10.62 15.14
C ILE A 124 2.92 -10.23 16.07
N GLY A 125 3.53 -11.20 16.76
CA GLY A 125 4.67 -10.92 17.65
C GLY A 125 5.89 -10.40 16.88
N THR A 126 6.15 -10.99 15.71
CA THR A 126 7.24 -10.57 14.81
C THR A 126 6.99 -9.20 14.22
N SER A 127 5.77 -8.85 13.83
CA SER A 127 5.48 -7.50 13.32
C SER A 127 5.73 -6.43 14.38
N CYS A 128 5.40 -6.68 15.65
CA CYS A 128 5.77 -5.79 16.74
C CYS A 128 7.29 -5.66 16.93
N LEU A 129 8.05 -6.73 16.72
CA LEU A 129 9.52 -6.69 16.78
C LEU A 129 10.09 -5.86 15.62
N VAL A 130 9.58 -6.04 14.40
CA VAL A 130 9.97 -5.24 13.23
C VAL A 130 9.66 -3.76 13.47
N ALA A 131 8.46 -3.43 13.96
CA ALA A 131 8.08 -2.05 14.28
C ALA A 131 9.03 -1.40 15.32
N ARG A 132 9.40 -2.13 16.38
CA ARG A 132 10.38 -1.64 17.36
C ARG A 132 11.78 -1.46 16.78
N LEU A 133 12.20 -2.36 15.89
CA LEU A 133 13.48 -2.24 15.21
C LEU A 133 13.52 -1.01 14.30
N LEU A 134 12.44 -0.75 13.55
CA LEU A 134 12.31 0.45 12.72
C LEU A 134 12.34 1.72 13.56
N ALA A 135 11.58 1.77 14.67
CA ALA A 135 11.60 2.90 15.60
C ALA A 135 13.02 3.19 16.11
N LYS A 136 13.73 2.15 16.57
CA LYS A 136 15.12 2.30 17.00
C LYS A 136 16.03 2.81 15.87
N HIS A 137 15.87 2.31 14.64
CA HIS A 137 16.67 2.79 13.51
C HIS A 137 16.42 4.28 13.23
N ILE A 138 15.16 4.73 13.29
CA ILE A 138 14.83 6.15 13.14
C ILE A 138 15.53 6.99 14.22
N ASP A 139 15.46 6.57 15.48
CA ASP A 139 16.13 7.24 16.59
C ASP A 139 17.66 7.28 16.40
N ASP A 140 18.27 6.14 16.05
CA ASP A 140 19.71 6.02 15.80
C ASP A 140 20.17 6.94 14.65
N PHE A 141 19.35 7.10 13.59
CA PHE A 141 19.63 8.02 12.49
C PHE A 141 19.50 9.48 12.92
N ALA A 142 18.45 9.83 13.66
CA ALA A 142 18.24 11.19 14.16
C ALA A 142 19.38 11.64 15.09
N GLU A 143 19.86 10.77 15.98
CA GLU A 143 21.01 11.06 16.86
C GLU A 143 22.30 11.30 16.06
N ARG A 144 22.54 10.54 15.00
CA ARG A 144 23.70 10.72 14.11
C ARG A 144 23.64 12.04 13.37
N ASP A 145 22.47 12.41 12.84
CA ASP A 145 22.29 13.69 12.15
C ASP A 145 22.55 14.87 13.09
N ILE A 146 22.03 14.81 14.33
CA ILE A 146 22.29 15.81 15.36
C ILE A 146 23.79 15.90 15.68
N SER A 147 24.47 14.76 15.85
CA SER A 147 25.91 14.73 16.12
C SER A 147 26.74 15.30 14.97
N LEU A 148 26.32 15.10 13.71
CA LEU A 148 27.00 15.65 12.53
C LEU A 148 26.80 17.16 12.40
N VAL A 149 25.65 17.69 12.82
CA VAL A 149 25.37 19.13 12.82
C VAL A 149 26.11 19.85 13.95
N LEU A 150 26.18 19.25 15.15
CA LEU A 150 26.84 19.84 16.33
C LEU A 150 28.36 19.62 16.36
N GLY A 151 28.88 18.70 15.56
CA GLY A 151 30.32 18.43 15.41
C GLY A 151 31.03 19.32 14.37
N ARG A 152 30.33 20.30 13.80
CA ARG A 152 30.89 21.38 12.97
C ARG A 152 30.95 22.69 13.76
#